data_AF-A0A2K0WPE9-F1
#
_entry.id   AF-A0A2K0WPE9-F1
#
_cell.length_a   1.000
_cell.length_b   1.000
_cell.length_c   1.000
_cell.angle_alpha   90.00
_cell.angle_beta   90.00
_cell.angle_gamma   90.00
#
_symmetry.space_group_name_H-M   'P 1'
#
loop_
_entity.id
_entity.type
_entity.pdbx_description
1 polymer ?
#
loop_
_entity_poly.entity_id
_entity_poly.type
_entity_poly.pdbx_seq_one_letter_code
_entity_poly.pdbx_strand_id
1 'polypeptide(L)'
;MSNHTKIVDGVVVTNTDVPPPRDWTNVYDEIGGDMRWNDDMEQMVQDRGLSGDVHPFYGTCSYTGEALFLMQVGGKEFIFWNALDDSMYRVNGNLTLEKIVAGLDEEGLNAFDLEEL
;
A
#
# COMPACT_ATOMS: atom_id res chain seq x y z
N MET A 1 -17.28 1.46 -6.38
CA MET A 1 -16.58 2.75 -6.44
C MET A 1 -16.09 3.04 -5.04
N SER A 2 -14.90 2.57 -4.74
CA SER A 2 -14.33 2.58 -3.40
C SER A 2 -13.85 3.99 -3.06
N ASN A 3 -14.16 4.50 -1.87
CA ASN A 3 -13.90 5.88 -1.44
C ASN A 3 -12.41 6.17 -1.12
N HIS A 4 -11.50 5.48 -1.83
CA HIS A 4 -10.07 5.43 -1.52
C HIS A 4 -9.22 6.35 -2.37
N THR A 5 -9.84 7.20 -3.18
CA THR A 5 -9.14 8.21 -3.98
C THR A 5 -9.73 9.59 -3.76
N LYS A 6 -8.90 10.62 -3.99
CA LYS A 6 -9.29 12.02 -4.03
C LYS A 6 -8.57 12.72 -5.18
N ILE A 7 -9.07 13.88 -5.59
CA ILE A 7 -8.43 14.69 -6.62
C ILE A 7 -7.65 15.82 -5.94
N VAL A 8 -6.35 15.92 -6.24
CA VAL A 8 -5.46 17.00 -5.79
C VAL A 8 -4.82 17.61 -7.03
N ASP A 9 -5.03 18.91 -7.27
CA ASP A 9 -4.49 19.64 -8.42
C ASP A 9 -4.74 18.97 -9.79
N GLY A 10 -5.89 18.31 -9.93
CA GLY A 10 -6.29 17.61 -11.15
C GLY A 10 -5.73 16.20 -11.30
N VAL A 11 -4.96 15.71 -10.32
CA VAL A 11 -4.41 14.35 -10.28
C VAL A 11 -5.21 13.49 -9.31
N VAL A 12 -5.54 12.26 -9.72
CA VAL A 12 -6.18 11.28 -8.84
C VAL A 12 -5.11 10.66 -7.95
N VAL A 13 -5.26 10.80 -6.65
CA VAL A 13 -4.36 10.26 -5.62
C VAL A 13 -5.12 9.39 -4.65
N THR A 14 -4.43 8.51 -3.93
CA THR A 14 -5.03 7.75 -2.83
C THR A 14 -5.50 8.67 -1.71
N ASN A 15 -6.55 8.26 -1.00
CA ASN A 15 -7.23 9.06 0.01
C ASN A 15 -6.50 8.98 1.36
N THR A 16 -5.40 9.71 1.46
CA THR A 16 -4.62 9.87 2.69
C THR A 16 -4.17 11.32 2.87
N ASP A 17 -4.03 11.75 4.12
CA ASP A 17 -3.45 13.06 4.48
C ASP A 17 -1.98 12.96 4.87
N VAL A 18 -1.42 11.74 4.85
CA VAL A 18 0.01 11.48 5.08
C VAL A 18 0.72 11.50 3.72
N PRO A 19 1.80 12.30 3.56
CA PRO A 19 2.58 12.29 2.33
C PRO A 19 3.28 10.94 2.12
N PRO A 20 3.54 10.53 0.87
CA PRO A 20 4.29 9.31 0.61
C PRO A 20 5.74 9.44 1.14
N PRO A 21 6.37 8.31 1.52
CA PRO A 21 7.79 8.28 1.85
C PRO A 21 8.65 8.57 0.60
N ARG A 22 9.94 8.84 0.81
CA ARG A 22 10.91 9.06 -0.25
C ARG A 22 10.93 7.87 -1.20
N ASP A 23 10.91 8.14 -2.51
CA ASP A 23 10.91 7.14 -3.58
C ASP A 23 9.60 6.33 -3.69
N TRP A 24 8.51 6.82 -3.09
CA TRP A 24 7.15 6.29 -3.25
C TRP A 24 6.20 7.36 -3.78
N THR A 25 5.08 6.92 -4.34
CA THR A 25 4.03 7.79 -4.90
C THR A 25 2.65 7.34 -4.40
N ASN A 26 1.75 8.30 -4.25
CA ASN A 26 0.33 8.08 -3.97
C ASN A 26 -0.56 8.40 -5.19
N VAL A 27 0.03 8.67 -6.35
CA VAL A 27 -0.70 8.90 -7.60
C VAL A 27 -1.35 7.59 -8.03
N TYR A 28 -2.68 7.58 -8.08
CA TYR A 28 -3.47 6.34 -8.21
C TYR A 28 -3.14 5.58 -9.50
N ASP A 29 -3.04 6.30 -10.62
CA ASP A 29 -2.70 5.72 -11.92
C ASP A 29 -1.28 5.15 -11.95
N GLU A 30 -0.32 5.80 -11.28
CA GLU A 30 1.07 5.32 -11.21
C GLU A 30 1.20 4.04 -10.38
N ILE A 31 0.40 3.91 -9.32
CA ILE A 31 0.35 2.69 -8.53
C ILE A 31 -0.56 1.62 -9.14
N GLY A 32 -1.00 1.77 -10.39
CA GLY A 32 -1.71 0.74 -11.18
C GLY A 32 -3.21 0.95 -11.36
N GLY A 33 -3.79 1.96 -10.71
CA GLY A 33 -5.20 2.33 -10.84
C GLY A 33 -6.17 1.16 -10.71
N ASP A 34 -7.29 1.25 -11.43
CA ASP A 34 -8.34 0.22 -11.45
C ASP A 34 -7.86 -1.12 -12.05
N MET A 35 -6.74 -1.13 -12.78
CA MET A 35 -6.18 -2.40 -13.30
C MET A 35 -5.56 -3.25 -12.20
N ARG A 36 -5.13 -2.63 -11.10
CA ARG A 36 -4.49 -3.31 -9.96
C ARG A 36 -5.39 -3.37 -8.74
N TRP A 37 -6.10 -2.29 -8.45
CA TRP A 37 -6.89 -2.14 -7.23
C TRP A 37 -8.36 -2.44 -7.53
N ASN A 38 -8.64 -3.69 -7.86
CA ASN A 38 -9.95 -4.20 -8.24
C ASN A 38 -10.32 -5.47 -7.47
N ASP A 39 -11.44 -6.09 -7.86
CA ASP A 39 -11.97 -7.29 -7.22
C ASP A 39 -10.97 -8.48 -7.21
N ASP A 40 -10.04 -8.56 -8.17
CA ASP A 40 -9.01 -9.62 -8.19
C ASP A 40 -8.01 -9.42 -7.04
N MET A 41 -7.66 -8.18 -6.71
CA MET A 41 -6.83 -7.86 -5.54
C MET A 41 -7.58 -8.19 -4.24
N GLU A 42 -8.87 -7.89 -4.16
CA GLU A 42 -9.68 -8.26 -2.99
C GLU A 42 -9.72 -9.78 -2.80
N GLN A 43 -9.89 -10.55 -3.89
CA GLN A 43 -9.85 -12.01 -3.85
C GLN A 43 -8.47 -12.52 -3.41
N MET A 44 -7.40 -11.94 -3.94
CA MET A 44 -6.02 -12.31 -3.61
C MET A 44 -5.69 -12.11 -2.13
N VAL A 45 -6.21 -11.04 -1.52
CA VAL A 45 -6.11 -10.74 -0.09
C VAL A 45 -6.96 -11.73 0.73
N GLN A 46 -8.15 -12.09 0.25
CA GLN A 46 -9.01 -13.10 0.89
C GLN A 46 -8.39 -14.49 0.91
N ASP A 47 -7.74 -14.90 -0.18
CA ASP A 47 -7.07 -16.20 -0.30
C ASP A 47 -5.91 -16.35 0.71
N ARG A 48 -5.36 -15.22 1.19
CA ARG A 48 -4.34 -15.14 2.26
C ARG A 48 -4.94 -15.00 3.66
N GLY A 49 -6.25 -15.22 3.81
CA GLY A 49 -6.94 -15.23 5.10
C GLY A 49 -7.23 -13.85 5.68
N LEU A 50 -7.00 -12.78 4.92
CA LEU A 50 -7.41 -11.43 5.30
C LEU A 50 -8.86 -11.18 4.83
N SER A 51 -9.56 -10.24 5.45
CA SER A 51 -10.92 -9.92 5.02
C SER A 51 -11.24 -8.44 5.20
N GLY A 52 -11.97 -7.90 4.25
CA GLY A 52 -12.41 -6.51 4.24
C GLY A 52 -11.95 -5.74 3.02
N ASP A 53 -12.31 -4.47 3.02
CA ASP A 53 -12.03 -3.50 1.98
C ASP A 53 -10.51 -3.25 1.85
N VAL A 54 -10.01 -3.19 0.61
CA VAL A 54 -8.60 -2.94 0.29
C VAL A 54 -8.41 -1.47 -0.03
N HIS A 55 -7.69 -0.77 0.84
CA HIS A 55 -7.31 0.62 0.68
C HIS A 55 -5.85 0.72 0.23
N PRO A 56 -5.55 1.08 -1.03
CA PRO A 56 -4.18 1.34 -1.45
C PRO A 56 -3.68 2.68 -0.88
N PHE A 57 -2.45 2.72 -0.38
CA PHE A 57 -1.81 3.97 0.05
C PHE A 57 -0.74 4.42 -0.93
N TYR A 58 0.29 3.60 -1.12
CA TYR A 58 1.49 4.00 -1.86
C TYR A 58 2.05 2.84 -2.70
N GLY A 59 2.83 3.19 -3.71
CA GLY A 59 3.70 2.26 -4.43
C GLY A 59 5.07 2.88 -4.66
N THR A 60 6.10 2.05 -4.79
CA THR A 60 7.45 2.51 -5.16
C THR A 60 7.42 3.19 -6.52
N CYS A 61 8.15 4.30 -6.65
CA CYS A 61 8.26 5.04 -7.90
C CYS A 61 8.88 4.15 -8.98
N SER A 62 8.38 4.26 -10.21
CA SER A 62 8.80 3.40 -11.34
C SER A 62 10.32 3.39 -11.61
N TYR A 63 11.03 4.47 -11.27
CA TYR A 63 12.48 4.56 -11.46
C TYR A 63 13.30 3.74 -10.47
N THR A 64 12.72 3.27 -9.35
CA THR A 64 13.45 2.44 -8.37
C THR A 64 13.68 1.02 -8.89
N GLY A 65 12.88 0.58 -9.87
CA GLY A 65 12.87 -0.80 -10.36
C GLY A 65 12.18 -1.79 -9.40
N GLU A 66 11.64 -1.29 -8.29
CA GLU A 66 10.86 -2.07 -7.34
C GLU A 66 9.37 -2.03 -7.72
N ALA A 67 8.62 -3.05 -7.31
CA ALA A 67 7.17 -3.09 -7.44
C ALA A 67 6.53 -3.40 -6.08
N LEU A 68 6.89 -2.60 -5.08
CA LEU A 68 6.41 -2.74 -3.72
C LEU A 68 5.26 -1.76 -3.48
N PHE A 69 4.19 -2.24 -2.86
CA PHE A 69 2.98 -1.48 -2.57
C PHE A 69 2.63 -1.56 -1.09
N LEU A 70 2.10 -0.46 -0.55
CA LEU A 70 1.55 -0.40 0.80
C LEU A 70 0.03 -0.25 0.69
N MET A 71 -0.70 -1.15 1.34
CA MET A 71 -2.15 -1.11 1.44
C MET A 71 -2.62 -1.37 2.87
N GLN A 72 -3.87 -1.03 3.15
CA GLN A 72 -4.56 -1.43 4.36
C GLN A 72 -5.79 -2.27 4.03
N VAL A 73 -5.96 -3.36 4.78
CA VAL A 73 -7.09 -4.26 4.65
C VAL A 73 -8.00 -4.15 5.87
N GLY A 74 -9.31 -4.04 5.63
CA GLY A 74 -10.32 -4.03 6.67
C GLY A 74 -10.21 -2.86 7.66
N GLY A 75 -9.51 -1.79 7.28
CA GLY A 75 -9.27 -0.60 8.10
C GLY A 75 -8.33 -0.82 9.30
N LYS A 76 -7.56 -1.92 9.32
CA LYS A 76 -6.74 -2.30 10.47
C LYS A 76 -5.34 -2.78 10.10
N GLU A 77 -5.25 -3.68 9.14
CA GLU A 77 -4.01 -4.39 8.85
C GLU A 77 -3.25 -3.69 7.73
N PHE A 78 -2.02 -3.25 8.00
CA PHE A 78 -1.13 -2.72 6.96
C PHE A 78 -0.34 -3.85 6.34
N ILE A 79 -0.36 -3.92 5.01
CA ILE A 79 0.27 -4.98 4.22
C ILE A 79 1.22 -4.36 3.21
N PHE A 80 2.44 -4.86 3.17
CA PHE A 80 3.34 -4.67 2.05
C PHE A 80 3.14 -5.81 1.05
N TRP A 81 2.93 -5.47 -0.22
CA TRP A 81 2.81 -6.45 -1.30
C TRP A 81 3.90 -6.20 -2.35
N ASN A 82 4.70 -7.22 -2.63
CA ASN A 82 5.69 -7.20 -3.69
C ASN A 82 5.09 -7.86 -4.94
N ALA A 83 4.76 -7.05 -5.94
CA ALA A 83 4.14 -7.55 -7.16
C ALA A 83 5.11 -8.32 -8.08
N LEU A 84 6.42 -8.37 -7.78
CA LEU A 84 7.39 -9.14 -8.57
C LEU A 84 7.33 -10.64 -8.28
N ASP A 85 7.10 -11.01 -7.03
CA ASP A 85 7.06 -12.41 -6.57
C ASP A 85 5.73 -12.78 -5.88
N ASP A 86 4.80 -11.84 -5.81
CA ASP A 86 3.49 -11.96 -5.18
C ASP A 86 3.53 -12.22 -3.67
N SER A 87 4.64 -11.91 -3.01
CA SER A 87 4.75 -12.00 -1.56
C SER A 87 3.97 -10.88 -0.86
N MET A 88 3.29 -11.22 0.24
CA MET A 88 2.59 -10.27 1.09
C MET A 88 3.11 -10.36 2.52
N TYR A 89 3.36 -9.20 3.11
CA TYR A 89 3.89 -9.08 4.47
C TYR A 89 2.97 -8.20 5.30
N ARG A 90 2.43 -8.76 6.39
CA ARG A 90 1.70 -8.01 7.40
C ARG A 90 2.68 -7.25 8.29
N VAL A 91 2.37 -5.99 8.55
CA VAL A 91 3.09 -5.16 9.53
C VAL A 91 2.54 -5.41 10.93
N ASN A 92 3.37 -5.93 11.82
CA ASN A 92 3.02 -6.13 13.22
C ASN A 92 3.14 -4.84 14.05
N GLY A 93 2.46 -4.80 15.20
CA GLY A 93 2.70 -3.77 16.22
C GLY A 93 1.71 -2.60 16.28
N ASN A 94 0.54 -2.70 15.67
CA ASN A 94 -0.53 -1.66 15.72
C ASN A 94 0.01 -0.24 15.40
N LEU A 95 0.77 -0.15 14.31
CA LEU A 95 1.37 1.09 13.84
C LEU A 95 0.33 1.97 13.13
N THR A 96 0.59 3.27 13.12
CA THR A 96 -0.17 4.22 12.30
C THR A 96 0.55 4.42 10.97
N LEU A 97 -0.17 4.93 9.96
CA LEU A 97 0.42 5.21 8.66
C LEU A 97 1.61 6.18 8.76
N GLU A 98 1.54 7.20 9.62
CA GLU A 98 2.64 8.15 9.84
C GLU A 98 3.91 7.47 10.35
N LYS A 99 3.77 6.48 11.25
CA LYS A 99 4.90 5.71 11.76
C LYS A 99 5.49 4.80 10.69
N ILE A 100 4.63 4.25 9.83
CA ILE A 100 5.08 3.42 8.70
C ILE A 100 5.84 4.29 7.69
N VAL A 101 5.33 5.47 7.33
CA VAL A 101 6.04 6.40 6.44
C VAL A 101 7.38 6.81 7.02
N ALA A 102 7.44 7.20 8.30
CA ALA A 102 8.68 7.55 8.96
C ALA A 102 9.70 6.40 8.97
N GLY A 103 9.26 5.17 9.28
CA GLY A 103 10.12 3.99 9.26
C GLY A 103 10.68 3.68 7.87
N LEU A 104 9.85 3.82 6.83
CA LEU A 104 10.30 3.65 5.44
C LEU A 104 11.39 4.66 5.05
N ASP A 105 11.26 5.91 5.47
CA ASP A 105 12.25 6.96 5.19
C ASP A 105 13.58 6.74 5.92
N GLU A 106 13.52 6.24 7.17
CA GLU A 106 14.70 6.07 8.04
C GLU A 106 15.48 4.79 7.74
N GLU A 107 14.79 3.64 7.66
CA GLU A 107 15.42 2.32 7.61
C GLU A 107 14.83 1.39 6.51
N GLY A 108 13.86 1.89 5.74
CA GLY A 108 13.14 1.08 4.76
C GLY A 108 12.30 -0.02 5.43
N LEU A 109 12.19 -1.19 4.79
CA LEU A 109 11.44 -2.32 5.36
C LEU A 109 12.05 -2.87 6.66
N ASN A 110 13.32 -2.61 6.94
CA ASN A 110 13.98 -3.06 8.18
C ASN A 110 13.42 -2.39 9.44
N ALA A 111 12.65 -1.30 9.29
CA ALA A 111 11.97 -0.62 10.41
C ALA A 111 10.82 -1.44 11.01
N PHE A 112 10.36 -2.50 10.33
CA PHE A 112 9.12 -3.20 10.68
C PHE A 112 9.37 -4.65 11.07
N ASP A 113 8.55 -5.10 12.02
CA ASP A 113 8.34 -6.53 12.25
C ASP A 113 7.31 -7.02 11.25
N LEU A 114 7.74 -7.89 10.32
CA LEU A 114 6.96 -8.35 9.17
C LEU A 114 6.66 -9.85 9.29
N GLU A 115 5.39 -10.20 9.11
CA GLU A 115 4.92 -11.58 9.01
C GLU A 115 4.49 -11.87 7.56
N GLU A 116 5.10 -12.88 6.94
CA GLU A 116 4.68 -13.36 5.61
C GLU A 116 3.35 -14.13 5.69
N LEU A 117 2.44 -13.87 4.75
CA LEU A 117 1.08 -14.43 4.69
C LEU A 117 0.93 -15.58 3.68
#